data_AF-A0A7J4QQB0-F1
#
_entry.id   AF-A0A7J4QQB0-F1
#
_cell.length_a   1.000
_cell.length_b   1.000
_cell.length_c   1.000
_cell.angle_alpha   90.00
_cell.angle_beta   90.00
_cell.angle_gamma   90.00
#
_symmetry.space_group_name_H-M   'P 1'
#
loop_
_entity.id
_entity.type
_entity.pdbx_description
1 polymer ?
#
loop_
_entity_poly.entity_id
_entity_poly.type
_entity_poly.pdbx_seq_one_letter_code
_entity_poly.pdbx_strand_id
1 'polypeptide(L)' 'AIIEATGRDDLRIDGIEARGLDEHLELIVDRTPRRNHLARSTPELIVRRLVERSEGPAKAVFASILDAF' A
#
# COMPACT_ATOMS: atom_id res chain seq x y z
N ALA A 1 -8.65 16.92 3.55
CA ALA A 1 -7.46 16.95 2.66
C ALA A 1 -7.81 16.75 1.18
N ILE A 2 -8.13 15.53 0.68
CA ILE A 2 -8.48 15.33 -0.75
C ILE A 2 -9.98 15.52 -1.01
N ILE A 3 -10.84 14.94 -0.16
CA ILE A 3 -12.30 15.02 -0.31
C ILE A 3 -12.76 16.46 -0.22
N GLU A 4 -12.31 17.20 0.79
CA GLU A 4 -12.60 18.63 0.96
C GLU A 4 -12.13 19.48 -0.22
N ALA A 5 -10.98 19.16 -0.83
CA ALA A 5 -10.47 19.89 -1.99
C ALA A 5 -11.34 19.74 -3.24
N THR A 6 -12.21 18.72 -3.30
CA THR A 6 -13.14 18.54 -4.42
C THR A 6 -14.33 19.49 -4.38
N GLY A 7 -14.63 20.10 -3.22
CA GLY A 7 -15.83 20.93 -3.03
C GLY A 7 -17.16 20.18 -3.19
N ARG A 8 -17.12 18.83 -3.22
CA ARG A 8 -18.29 17.95 -3.39
C ARG A 8 -18.48 17.08 -2.17
N ASP A 9 -19.73 16.91 -1.76
CA ASP A 9 -20.18 16.07 -0.65
C ASP A 9 -20.80 14.73 -1.13
N ASP A 10 -21.04 14.60 -2.43
CA ASP A 10 -21.69 13.44 -3.07
C ASP A 10 -20.71 12.37 -3.58
N LEU A 11 -19.41 12.58 -3.41
CA LEU A 11 -18.40 11.68 -3.95
C LEU A 11 -18.40 10.35 -3.19
N ARG A 12 -18.64 9.25 -3.89
CA ARG A 12 -18.54 7.90 -3.31
C ARG A 12 -17.07 7.54 -3.07
N ILE A 13 -16.79 7.05 -1.86
CA ILE A 13 -15.45 6.65 -1.43
C ILE A 13 -15.51 5.21 -0.97
N ASP A 14 -14.86 4.34 -1.73
CA ASP A 14 -14.79 2.92 -1.42
C ASP A 14 -13.32 2.49 -1.36
N GLY A 15 -12.85 2.18 -0.16
CA GLY A 15 -11.46 1.79 0.08
C GLY A 15 -11.23 0.30 -0.09
N ILE A 16 -10.12 -0.05 -0.73
CA ILE A 16 -9.57 -1.41 -0.80
C ILE A 16 -8.14 -1.35 -0.23
N GLU A 17 -7.84 -2.21 0.74
CA GLU A 17 -6.56 -2.18 1.46
C GLU A 17 -5.89 -3.55 1.48
N ALA A 18 -4.56 -3.54 1.46
CA ALA A 18 -3.78 -4.73 1.71
C ALA A 18 -3.75 -5.05 3.21
N ARG A 19 -3.76 -6.34 3.55
CA ARG A 19 -3.62 -6.85 4.92
C ARG A 19 -2.19 -7.31 5.23
N GLY A 20 -1.38 -7.51 4.20
CA GLY A 20 -0.01 -7.99 4.35
C GLY A 20 0.50 -8.69 3.10
N LEU A 21 1.57 -9.44 3.27
CA LEU A 21 2.12 -10.36 2.28
C LEU A 21 1.89 -11.79 2.73
N ASP A 22 1.68 -12.70 1.79
CA ASP A 22 1.68 -14.14 2.07
C ASP A 22 3.10 -14.73 2.09
N GLU A 23 3.19 -16.04 2.27
CA GLU A 23 4.45 -16.80 2.31
C GLU A 23 5.27 -16.72 1.01
N HIS A 24 4.62 -16.39 -0.12
CA HIS A 24 5.25 -16.21 -1.42
C HIS A 24 5.58 -14.75 -1.73
N LEU A 25 5.40 -13.87 -0.73
CA LEU A 25 5.56 -12.41 -0.84
C LEU A 25 4.56 -11.78 -1.83
N GLU A 26 3.39 -12.41 -2.01
CA GLU A 26 2.29 -11.83 -2.77
C GLU A 26 1.34 -11.04 -1.87
N LEU A 27 0.74 -10.00 -2.42
CA LEU A 27 -0.13 -9.08 -1.69
C LEU A 27 -1.45 -9.75 -1.31
N ILE A 28 -1.75 -9.78 -0.01
CA ILE A 28 -3.05 -10.18 0.50
C ILE A 28 -3.94 -8.93 0.54
N VAL A 29 -4.94 -8.87 -0.33
CA VAL A 29 -5.88 -7.74 -0.43
C VAL A 29 -7.28 -8.20 -0.08
N ASP A 30 -7.95 -7.45 0.80
CA ASP A 30 -9.40 -7.58 0.96
C ASP A 30 -10.09 -6.83 -0.17
N ARG A 31 -10.59 -7.60 -1.15
CA ARG A 31 -11.20 -7.04 -2.38
C ARG A 31 -12.63 -6.60 -2.18
N THR A 32 -13.21 -6.73 -0.99
CA THR A 32 -14.51 -6.17 -0.67
C THR A 32 -14.35 -4.67 -0.37
N PRO A 33 -14.88 -3.77 -1.22
CA PRO A 33 -14.69 -2.34 -1.00
C PRO A 33 -15.41 -1.88 0.27
N ARG A 34 -14.69 -1.15 1.13
CA ARG A 34 -15.22 -0.55 2.36
C ARG A 34 -15.78 0.83 2.06
N ARG A 35 -17.10 0.99 2.21
CA ARG A 35 -17.77 2.29 2.00
C ARG A 35 -17.31 3.34 2.99
N ASN A 36 -17.25 4.58 2.51
CA ASN A 36 -16.83 5.77 3.25
C ASN A 36 -15.45 5.63 3.90
N HIS A 37 -14.58 4.78 3.33
CA HIS A 37 -13.25 4.51 3.85
C HIS A 37 -12.21 4.90 2.81
N LEU A 38 -11.33 5.84 3.14
CA LEU A 38 -10.21 6.18 2.27
C LEU A 38 -9.09 5.17 2.51
N ALA A 39 -8.87 4.30 1.54
CA ALA A 39 -7.82 3.30 1.62
C ALA A 39 -6.41 3.90 1.61
N ARG A 40 -5.49 3.21 2.27
CA ARG A 40 -4.04 3.49 2.26
C ARG A 40 -3.36 2.53 1.28
N SER A 41 -2.37 3.03 0.54
CA SER A 41 -1.63 2.23 -0.45
C SER A 41 -0.62 1.25 0.14
N THR A 42 -0.39 1.28 1.47
CA THR A 42 0.56 0.42 2.21
C THR A 42 1.85 0.14 1.42
N PRO A 43 2.55 1.18 0.92
CA PRO A 43 3.72 1.03 0.06
C PRO A 43 4.85 0.22 0.72
N GLU A 44 4.94 0.24 2.04
CA GLU A 44 5.89 -0.54 2.84
C GLU A 44 5.83 -2.04 2.52
N LEU A 45 4.64 -2.58 2.20
CA LEU A 45 4.49 -3.99 1.80
C LEU A 45 5.12 -4.28 0.44
N ILE A 46 5.01 -3.35 -0.51
CA ILE A 46 5.66 -3.47 -1.83
C ILE A 46 7.17 -3.39 -1.66
N VAL A 47 7.66 -2.42 -0.89
CA VAL A 47 9.10 -2.24 -0.68
C VAL A 47 9.70 -3.45 0.04
N ARG A 48 9.02 -3.99 1.06
CA ARG A 48 9.42 -5.24 1.71
C ARG A 48 9.52 -6.41 0.73
N ARG A 49 8.53 -6.60 -0.14
CA ARG A 49 8.59 -7.61 -1.21
C ARG A 49 9.82 -7.42 -2.10
N LEU A 50 10.14 -6.17 -2.47
CA LEU A 50 11.32 -5.87 -3.30
C LEU A 50 12.63 -6.18 -2.58
N VAL A 51 12.75 -5.87 -1.29
CA VAL A 51 13.92 -6.23 -0.46
C VAL A 51 14.16 -7.72 -0.45
N GLU A 52 13.11 -8.51 -0.23
CA GLU A 52 13.23 -9.98 -0.16
C GLU A 52 13.55 -10.62 -1.51
N ARG A 53 13.10 -10.03 -2.62
CA ARG A 53 13.31 -10.55 -3.99
C ARG A 53 14.54 -10.01 -4.71
N SER A 54 15.25 -9.06 -4.12
CA SER A 54 16.41 -8.43 -4.72
C SER A 54 17.70 -8.91 -4.08
N GLU A 55 18.79 -8.77 -4.82
CA GLU A 55 20.14 -9.07 -4.37
C GLU A 55 21.08 -7.91 -4.69
N GLY A 56 22.28 -7.93 -4.09
CA GLY A 56 23.32 -6.96 -4.36
C GLY A 56 22.90 -5.50 -4.04
N PRO A 57 23.38 -4.51 -4.81
CA PRO A 57 23.15 -3.10 -4.52
C PRO A 57 21.68 -2.69 -4.48
N ALA A 58 20.81 -3.33 -5.28
CA ALA A 58 19.39 -3.02 -5.31
C ALA A 58 18.72 -3.33 -3.96
N LYS A 59 19.11 -4.43 -3.30
CA LYS A 59 18.60 -4.80 -1.98
C LYS A 59 18.90 -3.73 -0.93
N ALA A 60 20.10 -3.16 -0.95
CA ALA A 60 20.49 -2.08 -0.03
C ALA A 60 19.65 -0.81 -0.25
N VAL A 61 19.38 -0.46 -1.51
CA VAL A 61 18.51 0.68 -1.84
C VAL A 61 17.09 0.45 -1.34
N PHE A 62 16.48 -0.70 -1.66
CA PHE A 62 15.12 -0.98 -1.19
C PHE A 62 15.03 -1.07 0.34
N ALA A 63 16.06 -1.61 1.01
CA ALA A 63 16.12 -1.63 2.47
C ALA A 63 16.14 -0.21 3.05
N SER A 64 16.96 0.69 2.49
CA SER A 64 16.99 2.10 2.92
C SER A 64 15.67 2.84 2.71
N ILE A 65 14.93 2.50 1.65
CA ILE A 65 13.59 3.05 1.41
C ILE A 65 12.60 2.49 2.43
N LEU A 66 12.69 1.20 2.75
CA LEU A 66 11.82 0.55 3.74
C LEU A 66 12.00 1.17 5.14
N ASP A 67 13.24 1.49 5.52
CA ASP A 67 13.58 2.11 6.80
C ASP A 67 13.03 3.55 6.94
N ALA A 68 12.58 4.18 5.84
CA ALA A 68 12.05 5.54 5.83
C ALA A 68 10.53 5.63 6.04
N PHE A 69 9.82 4.49 6.15
CA PHE A 69 8.38 4.42 6.44
C PHE A 69 8.10 4.27 7.93
#